data_AF-A0A9W6WZI1-F1
#
_entry.id   AF-A0A9W6WZI1-F1
#
_cell.length_a   1.000
_cell.length_b   1.000
_cell.length_c   1.000
_cell.angle_alpha   90.00
_cell.angle_beta   90.00
_cell.angle_gamma   90.00
#
_symmetry.space_group_name_H-M   'P 1'
#
loop_
_entity.id
_entity.type
_entity.pdbx_description
1 polymer ?
#
loop_
_entity_poly.entity_id
_entity_poly.type
_entity_poly.pdbx_seq_one_letter_code
_entity_poly.pdbx_strand_id
1 'polypeptide(L)'
;MHTSDVVARLRLLQQDEDENLERSTDEFGAYVDYVEDEIVESESPVMDSFYLQGGNRVLKTMMNGRQPKEQDDSEGRNVHGSSRKTFRNYPYALYATDVKFQPAYRPSGQFAEQKTYFSGKYKLYGYKLECSVAYPGVAVDLSSHEPGSKSDVNLFLKRMDVHVEMLQKNVEELEIEGNGEGAAQHPIQWGVLVDKGNQGAEGVIRTIQPKRKPRGSELSHQDVARNRLVSSDRVLVENFFG
;
A
#
# COMPACT_ATOMS: atom_id res chain seq x y z
N MET A 1 5.49 -21.63 45.40
CA MET A 1 4.38 -21.86 44.43
C MET A 1 4.57 -21.06 43.11
N HIS A 2 5.78 -20.90 42.56
CA HIS A 2 5.98 -19.96 41.41
C HIS A 2 6.76 -20.52 40.20
N THR A 3 7.45 -21.66 40.31
CA THR A 3 8.24 -22.22 39.20
C THR A 3 7.43 -23.14 38.29
N SER A 4 6.49 -23.90 38.86
CA SER A 4 5.59 -24.81 38.11
C SER A 4 4.71 -24.06 37.11
N ASP A 5 4.25 -22.85 37.45
CA ASP A 5 3.37 -22.03 36.61
C ASP A 5 4.13 -21.42 35.42
N VAL A 6 5.41 -21.07 35.62
CA VAL A 6 6.28 -20.57 34.54
C VAL A 6 6.63 -21.67 33.55
N VAL A 7 6.97 -22.87 34.03
CA VAL A 7 7.29 -24.02 33.17
C VAL A 7 6.05 -24.47 32.37
N ALA A 8 4.86 -24.44 32.98
CA ALA A 8 3.61 -24.74 32.27
C ALA A 8 3.33 -23.71 31.15
N ARG A 9 3.51 -22.41 31.42
CA ARG A 9 3.37 -21.36 30.39
C ARG A 9 4.39 -21.50 29.27
N LEU A 10 5.64 -21.83 29.58
CA LEU A 10 6.67 -22.06 28.56
C LEU A 10 6.35 -23.27 27.67
N ARG A 11 5.79 -24.35 28.25
CA ARG A 11 5.36 -25.51 27.46
C ARG A 11 4.17 -25.20 26.55
N LEU A 12 3.20 -24.41 27.04
CA LEU A 12 2.07 -23.96 26.22
C LEU A 12 2.52 -23.06 25.08
N LEU A 13 3.46 -22.14 25.35
CA LEU A 13 4.07 -21.32 24.29
C LEU A 13 4.77 -22.18 23.25
N GLN A 14 5.50 -23.22 23.68
CA GLN A 14 6.20 -24.11 22.77
C GLN A 14 5.24 -25.00 21.96
N GLN A 15 4.13 -25.45 22.54
CA GLN A 15 3.08 -26.16 21.82
C GLN A 15 2.37 -25.26 20.80
N ASP A 16 1.97 -24.05 21.21
CA ASP A 16 1.42 -23.05 20.29
C ASP A 16 2.42 -22.75 19.15
N GLU A 17 3.72 -22.77 19.42
CA GLU A 17 4.77 -22.57 18.42
C GLU A 17 4.88 -23.72 17.44
N ASP A 18 4.89 -24.96 17.91
CA ASP A 18 4.93 -26.15 17.05
C ASP A 18 3.67 -26.24 16.18
N GLU A 19 2.49 -25.93 16.75
CA GLU A 19 1.23 -25.85 16.00
C GLU A 19 1.23 -24.71 14.97
N ASN A 20 1.77 -23.53 15.32
CA ASN A 20 1.89 -22.43 14.37
C ASN A 20 2.92 -22.75 13.28
N LEU A 21 3.96 -23.52 13.59
CA LEU A 21 4.95 -23.95 12.62
C LEU A 21 4.33 -24.93 11.62
N GLU A 22 3.70 -25.98 12.10
CA GLU A 22 3.05 -27.00 11.27
C GLU A 22 1.98 -26.36 10.38
N ARG A 23 1.16 -25.48 10.96
CA ARG A 23 0.17 -24.71 10.19
C ARG A 23 0.82 -23.80 9.15
N SER A 24 1.88 -23.08 9.52
CA SER A 24 2.58 -22.21 8.57
C SER A 24 3.25 -22.99 7.45
N THR A 25 3.76 -24.20 7.71
CA THR A 25 4.36 -25.05 6.67
C THR A 25 3.30 -25.60 5.73
N ASP A 26 2.15 -26.01 6.26
CA ASP A 26 1.03 -26.49 5.46
C ASP A 26 0.43 -25.37 4.61
N GLU A 27 0.18 -24.20 5.21
CA GLU A 27 -0.34 -23.03 4.49
C GLU A 27 0.66 -22.50 3.45
N PHE A 28 1.96 -22.54 3.74
CA PHE A 28 2.98 -22.16 2.76
C PHE A 28 3.10 -23.20 1.64
N GLY A 29 3.02 -24.50 1.96
CA GLY A 29 2.99 -25.58 0.97
C GLY A 29 1.81 -25.42 0.02
N ALA A 30 0.61 -25.19 0.55
CA ALA A 30 -0.58 -24.93 -0.27
C ALA A 30 -0.44 -23.65 -1.14
N TYR A 31 0.24 -22.62 -0.63
CA TYR A 31 0.54 -21.42 -1.42
C TYR A 31 1.53 -21.70 -2.54
N VAL A 32 2.60 -22.46 -2.26
CA VAL A 32 3.59 -22.86 -3.28
C VAL A 32 2.93 -23.73 -4.33
N ASP A 33 2.16 -24.75 -3.94
CA ASP A 33 1.42 -25.62 -4.87
C ASP A 33 0.49 -24.80 -5.78
N TYR A 34 -0.22 -23.82 -5.21
CA TYR A 34 -1.07 -22.89 -5.97
C TYR A 34 -0.27 -22.03 -6.96
N VAL A 35 0.88 -21.52 -6.56
CA VAL A 35 1.75 -20.68 -7.43
C VAL A 35 2.47 -21.53 -8.48
N GLU A 36 2.86 -22.76 -8.17
CA GLU A 36 3.51 -23.68 -9.11
C GLU A 36 2.53 -24.20 -10.17
N ASP A 37 1.26 -24.43 -9.80
CA ASP A 37 0.18 -24.75 -10.75
C ASP A 37 -0.15 -23.55 -11.68
N GLU A 38 0.10 -22.31 -11.23
CA GLU A 38 0.01 -21.07 -12.02
C GLU A 38 1.39 -20.55 -12.46
N ILE A 39 2.14 -21.33 -13.25
CA ILE A 39 3.49 -21.04 -13.80
C ILE A 39 3.80 -19.52 -13.91
N VAL A 40 4.58 -18.97 -12.97
CA VAL A 40 5.33 -17.72 -13.16
C VAL A 40 6.69 -17.78 -12.45
N GLU A 41 7.75 -17.98 -13.23
CA GLU A 41 9.12 -17.63 -12.83
C GLU A 41 9.22 -16.10 -12.65
N SER A 42 8.94 -15.57 -11.46
CA SER A 42 9.38 -14.22 -11.08
C SER A 42 9.62 -14.12 -9.58
N GLU A 43 10.80 -13.63 -9.20
CA GLU A 43 11.22 -13.54 -7.79
C GLU A 43 10.41 -12.48 -6.98
N SER A 44 9.63 -11.62 -7.64
CA SER A 44 8.49 -10.90 -7.06
C SER A 44 7.73 -10.18 -8.18
N PRO A 45 6.54 -10.66 -8.62
CA PRO A 45 5.78 -10.08 -9.73
C PRO A 45 5.53 -8.57 -9.59
N VAL A 46 5.42 -8.09 -8.34
CA VAL A 46 5.19 -6.69 -8.01
C VAL A 46 6.41 -5.82 -8.33
N MET A 47 7.61 -6.30 -7.99
CA MET A 47 8.86 -5.59 -8.27
C MET A 47 9.11 -5.51 -9.79
N ASP A 48 8.89 -6.60 -10.51
CA ASP A 48 9.06 -6.64 -11.96
C ASP A 48 8.07 -5.70 -12.66
N SER A 49 6.79 -5.78 -12.30
CA SER A 49 5.75 -4.87 -12.81
C SER A 49 6.12 -3.40 -12.54
N PHE A 50 6.65 -3.09 -11.35
CA PHE A 50 7.07 -1.74 -11.00
C PHE A 50 8.25 -1.23 -11.83
N TYR A 51 9.30 -2.03 -12.01
CA TYR A 51 10.46 -1.61 -12.81
C TYR A 51 10.14 -1.54 -14.31
N LEU A 52 9.27 -2.41 -14.82
CA LEU A 52 8.76 -2.34 -16.19
C LEU A 52 8.01 -1.03 -16.46
N GLN A 53 7.37 -0.46 -15.44
CA GLN A 53 6.69 0.84 -15.55
C GLN A 53 7.65 2.04 -15.44
N GLY A 54 8.93 1.83 -15.10
CA GLY A 54 9.94 2.88 -14.98
C GLY A 54 10.30 3.26 -13.53
N GLY A 55 9.79 2.51 -12.55
CA GLY A 55 10.08 2.65 -11.14
C GLY A 55 9.75 4.03 -10.55
N ASN A 56 10.53 4.48 -9.56
CA ASN A 56 10.26 5.73 -8.81
C ASN A 56 10.30 7.01 -9.65
N ARG A 57 10.70 6.97 -10.94
CA ARG A 57 10.76 8.15 -11.83
C ARG A 57 9.43 8.47 -12.49
N VAL A 58 8.46 7.56 -12.41
CA VAL A 58 7.18 7.64 -13.11
C VAL A 58 6.38 8.86 -12.68
N LEU A 59 6.24 9.12 -11.37
CA LEU A 59 5.37 10.19 -10.87
C LEU A 59 5.75 11.56 -11.44
N LYS A 60 7.04 11.89 -11.41
CA LYS A 60 7.56 13.16 -11.95
C LYS A 60 7.34 13.29 -13.45
N THR A 61 7.37 12.17 -14.18
CA THR A 61 7.09 12.15 -15.62
C THR A 61 5.61 12.34 -15.91
N MET A 62 4.74 11.69 -15.13
CA MET A 62 3.28 11.84 -15.22
C MET A 62 2.82 13.26 -14.87
N MET A 63 3.51 13.94 -13.96
CA MET A 63 3.19 15.31 -13.55
C MET A 63 3.73 16.38 -14.52
N ASN A 64 4.85 16.13 -15.20
CA ASN A 64 5.55 17.15 -16.01
C ASN A 64 5.38 17.02 -17.53
N GLY A 65 4.61 16.04 -18.03
CA GLY A 65 4.12 16.01 -19.42
C GLY A 65 5.18 16.10 -20.54
N ARG A 66 6.46 15.75 -20.32
CA ARG A 66 7.48 15.81 -21.37
C ARG A 66 7.63 14.47 -22.08
N GLN A 67 7.10 14.39 -23.31
CA GLN A 67 7.63 13.44 -24.30
C GLN A 67 9.03 13.90 -24.76
N PRO A 68 9.95 12.98 -25.11
CA PRO A 68 11.15 13.34 -25.83
C PRO A 68 10.74 13.94 -27.18
N LYS A 69 11.25 15.14 -27.48
CA LYS A 69 11.03 15.80 -28.77
C LYS A 69 11.79 15.02 -29.84
N GLU A 70 11.09 14.21 -30.62
CA GLU A 70 11.49 14.01 -32.00
C GLU A 70 11.17 15.32 -32.75
N GLN A 71 12.20 15.87 -33.39
CA GLN A 71 12.09 17.05 -34.22
C GLN A 71 11.26 16.68 -35.45
N ASP A 72 10.08 17.26 -35.58
CA ASP A 72 9.46 17.43 -36.88
C ASP A 72 8.81 18.82 -36.94
N ASP A 73 9.36 19.64 -37.83
CA ASP A 73 8.91 20.99 -38.11
C ASP A 73 7.64 20.93 -38.97
N SER A 74 6.48 21.24 -38.42
CA SER A 74 5.36 21.84 -39.18
C SER A 74 4.24 22.37 -38.28
N GLU A 75 3.58 23.38 -38.80
CA GLU A 75 2.80 24.40 -38.11
C GLU A 75 1.50 23.91 -37.45
N GLY A 76 1.17 24.57 -36.33
CA GLY A 76 -0.20 24.99 -36.04
C GLY A 76 -1.19 23.90 -35.63
N ARG A 77 -1.10 23.38 -34.40
CA ARG A 77 -2.28 22.96 -33.63
C ARG A 77 -2.10 23.30 -32.16
N ASN A 78 -3.12 23.99 -31.64
CA ASN A 78 -3.29 24.38 -30.25
C ASN A 78 -3.25 23.11 -29.36
N VAL A 79 -2.10 22.83 -28.74
CA VAL A 79 -1.95 21.70 -27.83
C VAL A 79 -2.62 22.09 -26.52
N HIS A 80 -3.90 21.75 -26.36
CA HIS A 80 -4.51 21.71 -25.04
C HIS A 80 -3.66 20.77 -24.18
N GLY A 81 -3.11 21.32 -23.10
CA GLY A 81 -2.25 20.59 -22.17
C GLY A 81 -2.87 19.25 -21.80
N SER A 82 -2.06 18.19 -21.83
CA SER A 82 -2.48 16.84 -21.45
C SER A 82 -3.07 16.89 -20.04
N SER A 83 -4.41 16.86 -19.93
CA SER A 83 -5.12 16.85 -18.66
C SER A 83 -4.62 15.68 -17.81
N ARG A 84 -4.22 15.93 -16.56
CA ARG A 84 -3.91 14.88 -15.59
C ARG A 84 -5.09 13.91 -15.56
N LYS A 85 -4.85 12.61 -15.75
CA LYS A 85 -5.88 11.60 -15.51
C LYS A 85 -6.04 11.42 -14.00
N THR A 86 -7.26 11.51 -13.51
CA THR A 86 -7.56 11.49 -12.08
C THR A 86 -8.44 10.29 -11.72
N PHE A 87 -8.50 9.95 -10.44
CA PHE A 87 -9.49 9.01 -9.94
C PHE A 87 -10.91 9.54 -10.17
N ARG A 88 -11.89 8.61 -10.28
CA ARG A 88 -13.26 8.92 -10.64
C ARG A 88 -14.02 9.62 -9.52
N ASN A 89 -13.90 9.11 -8.29
CA ASN A 89 -14.66 9.61 -7.15
C ASN A 89 -13.86 10.63 -6.34
N TYR A 90 -12.53 10.51 -6.35
CA TYR A 90 -11.60 11.38 -5.63
C TYR A 90 -10.59 12.04 -6.58
N PRO A 91 -11.00 12.98 -7.45
CA PRO A 91 -10.10 13.57 -8.45
C PRO A 91 -8.94 14.38 -7.86
N TYR A 92 -9.02 14.73 -6.58
CA TYR A 92 -7.96 15.38 -5.81
C TYR A 92 -7.00 14.39 -5.13
N ALA A 93 -7.17 13.08 -5.32
CA ALA A 93 -6.19 12.08 -4.92
C ALA A 93 -5.10 11.93 -5.98
N LEU A 94 -3.83 11.89 -5.56
CA LEU A 94 -2.70 11.70 -6.46
C LEU A 94 -2.47 10.22 -6.78
N TYR A 95 -2.52 9.38 -5.75
CA TYR A 95 -2.36 7.94 -5.84
C TYR A 95 -3.12 7.23 -4.71
N ALA A 96 -3.26 5.92 -4.84
CA ALA A 96 -3.69 5.02 -3.77
C ALA A 96 -2.49 4.23 -3.26
N THR A 97 -2.41 4.00 -1.95
CA THR A 97 -1.34 3.23 -1.31
C THR A 97 -1.92 2.03 -0.59
N ASP A 98 -1.24 0.89 -0.71
CA ASP A 98 -1.56 -0.32 0.03
C ASP A 98 -0.31 -1.19 0.27
N VAL A 99 -0.44 -2.17 1.17
CA VAL A 99 0.64 -3.07 1.56
C VAL A 99 0.32 -4.50 1.08
N LYS A 100 1.24 -5.10 0.33
CA LYS A 100 1.19 -6.51 -0.03
C LYS A 100 2.06 -7.31 0.92
N PHE A 101 1.51 -8.42 1.42
CA PHE A 101 2.29 -9.44 2.11
C PHE A 101 2.77 -10.47 1.08
N GLN A 102 4.07 -10.75 1.09
CA GLN A 102 4.70 -11.77 0.28
C GLN A 102 5.18 -12.89 1.21
N PRO A 103 4.56 -14.09 1.15
CA PRO A 103 5.03 -15.25 1.91
C PRO A 103 6.49 -15.56 1.58
N ALA A 104 7.23 -16.01 2.58
CA ALA A 104 8.58 -16.53 2.41
C ALA A 104 8.83 -17.68 3.37
N TYR A 105 9.87 -18.47 3.09
CA TYR A 105 10.32 -19.50 4.02
C TYR A 105 10.60 -18.90 5.40
N ARG A 106 10.34 -19.69 6.44
CA ARG A 106 10.75 -19.35 7.79
C ARG A 106 12.26 -19.10 7.80
N PRO A 107 12.74 -17.92 8.21
CA PRO A 107 14.16 -17.65 8.24
C PRO A 107 14.87 -18.55 9.25
N SER A 108 16.11 -18.95 8.96
CA SER A 108 16.98 -19.57 9.96
C SER A 108 17.41 -18.53 11.00
N GLY A 109 17.51 -18.89 12.27
CA GLY A 109 17.96 -17.97 13.32
C GLY A 109 17.32 -18.22 14.67
N GLN A 110 17.50 -17.28 15.59
CA GLN A 110 16.86 -17.38 16.90
C GLN A 110 15.36 -17.13 16.79
N PHE A 111 14.60 -17.73 17.70
CA PHE A 111 13.14 -17.61 17.72
C PHE A 111 12.64 -16.16 17.67
N ALA A 112 13.27 -15.25 18.43
CA ALA A 112 12.91 -13.84 18.46
C ALA A 112 13.11 -13.15 17.09
N GLU A 113 14.16 -13.52 16.37
CA GLU A 113 14.46 -12.99 15.03
C GLU A 113 13.42 -13.49 14.03
N GLN A 114 13.10 -14.77 14.08
CA GLN A 114 12.10 -15.39 13.20
C GLN A 114 10.72 -14.77 13.38
N LYS A 115 10.30 -14.55 14.63
CA LYS A 115 9.01 -13.94 14.96
C LYS A 115 8.83 -12.54 14.36
N THR A 116 9.93 -11.86 14.05
CA THR A 116 9.91 -10.56 13.37
C THR A 116 9.33 -10.67 11.95
N TYR A 117 9.41 -11.83 11.30
CA TYR A 117 8.87 -12.06 9.96
C TYR A 117 7.50 -12.74 9.95
N PHE A 118 7.02 -13.20 11.11
CA PHE A 118 5.74 -13.88 11.22
C PHE A 118 4.57 -12.89 11.18
N SER A 119 3.65 -13.08 10.23
CA SER A 119 2.42 -12.30 10.14
C SER A 119 1.31 -12.97 10.92
N GLY A 120 0.83 -12.32 11.99
CA GLY A 120 -0.30 -12.84 12.78
C GLY A 120 -1.62 -12.93 11.98
N LYS A 121 -1.78 -12.10 10.94
CA LYS A 121 -2.97 -12.08 10.06
C LYS A 121 -2.98 -13.25 9.09
N TYR A 122 -1.84 -13.50 8.44
CA TYR A 122 -1.71 -14.53 7.40
C TYR A 122 -1.22 -15.87 7.94
N LYS A 123 -0.78 -15.93 9.21
CA LYS A 123 -0.18 -17.13 9.84
C LYS A 123 1.03 -17.70 9.10
N LEU A 124 1.67 -16.86 8.29
CA LEU A 124 2.84 -17.17 7.48
C LEU A 124 4.02 -16.26 7.83
N TYR A 125 5.23 -16.76 7.63
CA TYR A 125 6.43 -15.93 7.57
C TYR A 125 6.49 -15.21 6.22
N GLY A 126 7.06 -14.01 6.21
CA GLY A 126 7.19 -13.27 4.97
C GLY A 126 7.60 -11.83 5.15
N TYR A 127 7.46 -11.10 4.06
CA TYR A 127 7.76 -9.69 3.97
C TYR A 127 6.51 -8.89 3.64
N LYS A 128 6.57 -7.60 3.91
CA LYS A 128 5.59 -6.61 3.50
C LYS A 128 6.26 -5.54 2.67
N LEU A 129 5.57 -5.10 1.63
CA LEU A 129 5.98 -4.01 0.78
C LEU A 129 4.80 -3.07 0.59
N GLU A 130 5.06 -1.78 0.69
CA GLU A 130 4.08 -0.74 0.41
C GLU A 130 4.25 -0.29 -1.04
N CYS A 131 3.14 -0.25 -1.79
CA CYS A 131 3.11 0.28 -3.14
C CYS A 131 2.12 1.43 -3.24
N SER A 132 2.52 2.48 -3.96
CA SER A 132 1.64 3.58 -4.33
C SER A 132 1.38 3.55 -5.83
N VAL A 133 0.11 3.60 -6.23
CA VAL A 133 -0.33 3.47 -7.62
C VAL A 133 -1.24 4.63 -8.01
N ALA A 134 -0.87 5.35 -9.06
CA ALA A 134 -1.63 6.45 -9.63
C ALA A 134 -2.53 5.96 -10.77
N TYR A 135 -3.61 6.70 -11.03
CA TYR A 135 -4.52 6.40 -12.13
C TYR A 135 -3.80 6.51 -13.50
N PRO A 136 -4.01 5.59 -14.47
CA PRO A 136 -4.99 4.51 -14.53
C PRO A 136 -4.52 3.12 -14.04
N GLY A 137 -3.43 3.04 -13.27
CA GLY A 137 -2.89 1.75 -12.79
C GLY A 137 -1.37 1.69 -12.79
N VAL A 138 -0.72 2.85 -12.67
CA VAL A 138 0.73 2.97 -12.79
C VAL A 138 1.33 3.11 -11.39
N ALA A 139 2.16 2.17 -10.99
CA ALA A 139 2.91 2.23 -9.76
C ALA A 139 3.94 3.37 -9.85
N VAL A 140 3.88 4.25 -8.86
CA VAL A 140 4.64 5.50 -8.79
C VAL A 140 5.70 5.46 -7.70
N ASP A 141 5.53 4.57 -6.73
CA ASP A 141 6.46 4.36 -5.63
C ASP A 141 6.30 2.95 -5.04
N LEU A 142 7.42 2.37 -4.60
CA LEU A 142 7.49 1.04 -4.00
C LEU A 142 8.55 1.02 -2.88
N SER A 143 8.17 0.52 -1.71
CA SER A 143 9.08 0.44 -0.56
C SER A 143 10.10 -0.70 -0.71
N SER A 144 11.16 -0.64 0.10
CA SER A 144 11.92 -1.84 0.44
C SER A 144 11.06 -2.85 1.21
N HIS A 145 11.50 -4.11 1.21
CA HIS A 145 10.87 -5.16 2.01
C HIS A 145 11.00 -4.86 3.51
N GLU A 146 9.89 -4.99 4.23
CA GLU A 146 9.83 -4.94 5.67
C GLU A 146 9.40 -6.31 6.24
N PRO A 147 9.75 -6.63 7.49
CA PRO A 147 9.33 -7.89 8.09
C PRO A 147 7.81 -8.05 8.20
N GLY A 148 7.29 -9.26 7.97
CA GLY A 148 5.85 -9.58 7.94
C GLY A 148 5.06 -9.25 9.22
N SER A 149 5.72 -9.13 10.37
CA SER A 149 5.08 -8.75 11.64
C SER A 149 4.70 -7.27 11.73
N LYS A 150 5.29 -6.42 10.88
CA LYS A 150 5.04 -4.97 10.92
C LYS A 150 3.60 -4.66 10.50
N SER A 151 2.95 -3.73 11.20
CA SER A 151 1.62 -3.26 10.83
C SER A 151 1.67 -2.34 9.62
N ASP A 152 0.58 -2.30 8.86
CA ASP A 152 0.50 -1.51 7.62
C ASP A 152 0.64 0.00 7.92
N VAL A 153 0.02 0.48 9.02
CA VAL A 153 0.23 1.86 9.51
C VAL A 153 1.69 2.16 9.84
N ASN A 154 2.45 1.21 10.40
CA ASN A 154 3.86 1.45 10.71
C ASN A 154 4.71 1.57 9.43
N LEU A 155 4.38 0.80 8.39
CA LEU A 155 5.02 0.93 7.08
C LEU A 155 4.77 2.32 6.50
N PHE A 156 3.50 2.75 6.49
CA PHE A 156 3.09 4.06 5.99
C PHE A 156 3.73 5.22 6.75
N LEU A 157 3.73 5.15 8.09
CA LEU A 157 4.36 6.18 8.93
C LEU A 157 5.89 6.23 8.77
N LYS A 158 6.54 5.09 8.51
CA LYS A 158 8.00 5.04 8.26
C LYS A 158 8.38 5.80 6.99
N ARG A 159 7.45 5.93 6.03
CA ARG A 159 7.65 6.58 4.72
C ARG A 159 6.90 7.90 4.59
N MET A 160 6.54 8.48 5.74
CA MET A 160 5.82 9.75 5.84
C MET A 160 6.49 10.88 5.07
N ASP A 161 7.81 10.99 5.13
CA ASP A 161 8.61 11.97 4.41
C ASP A 161 8.47 11.85 2.89
N VAL A 162 8.53 10.62 2.38
CA VAL A 162 8.31 10.31 0.95
C VAL A 162 6.91 10.72 0.52
N HIS A 163 5.88 10.37 1.29
CA HIS A 163 4.51 10.76 0.98
C HIS A 163 4.30 12.27 1.04
N VAL A 164 4.87 12.97 2.03
CA VAL A 164 4.80 14.44 2.13
C VAL A 164 5.44 15.09 0.91
N GLU A 165 6.63 14.63 0.47
CA GLU A 165 7.27 15.14 -0.73
C GLU A 165 6.42 14.89 -1.99
N MET A 166 5.93 13.66 -2.17
CA MET A 166 5.18 13.29 -3.36
C MET A 166 3.82 13.98 -3.48
N LEU A 167 3.16 14.25 -2.36
CA LEU A 167 1.84 14.89 -2.35
C LEU A 167 1.91 16.41 -2.41
N GLN A 168 3.08 17.00 -2.24
CA GLN A 168 3.27 18.45 -2.30
C GLN A 168 2.88 18.99 -3.69
N LYS A 169 1.93 19.92 -3.72
CA LYS A 169 1.55 20.64 -4.93
C LYS A 169 2.67 21.57 -5.38
N ASN A 170 2.91 21.63 -6.69
CA ASN A 170 3.72 22.71 -7.28
C ASN A 170 2.91 24.02 -7.37
N VAL A 171 3.54 25.12 -7.81
CA VAL A 171 2.93 26.45 -7.83
C VAL A 171 1.69 26.48 -8.74
N GLU A 172 1.74 25.81 -9.88
CA GLU A 172 0.63 25.72 -10.82
C GLU A 172 -0.54 24.90 -10.25
N GLU A 173 -0.25 23.84 -9.51
CA GLU A 173 -1.24 22.97 -8.87
C GLU A 173 -1.90 23.60 -7.64
N LEU A 174 -1.30 24.64 -7.05
CA LEU A 174 -1.93 25.45 -6.01
C LEU A 174 -3.12 26.26 -6.55
N GLU A 175 -3.13 26.58 -7.84
CA GLU A 175 -4.25 27.27 -8.50
C GLU A 175 -5.45 26.34 -8.71
N ILE A 176 -5.23 25.02 -8.70
CA ILE A 176 -6.31 24.03 -8.78
C ILE A 176 -7.04 24.04 -7.44
N GLU A 177 -8.32 24.46 -7.47
CA GLU A 177 -9.18 24.48 -6.28
C GLU A 177 -9.06 23.17 -5.51
N GLY A 178 -8.60 23.28 -4.25
CA GLY A 178 -8.52 22.19 -3.31
C GLY A 178 -9.89 21.75 -2.84
N ASN A 179 -10.78 21.33 -3.74
CA ASN A 179 -12.09 20.82 -3.36
C ASN A 179 -11.93 19.43 -2.72
N GLY A 180 -12.79 19.11 -1.73
CA GLY A 180 -12.86 17.78 -1.11
C GLY A 180 -12.28 17.64 0.30
N GLU A 181 -12.36 16.43 0.86
CA GLU A 181 -12.01 16.18 2.26
C GLU A 181 -10.53 16.47 2.56
N GLY A 182 -10.25 17.07 3.72
CA GLY A 182 -8.89 17.39 4.20
C GLY A 182 -8.23 18.63 3.57
N ALA A 183 -8.88 19.33 2.64
CA ALA A 183 -8.25 20.44 1.92
C ALA A 183 -7.94 21.66 2.79
N ALA A 184 -8.83 22.00 3.73
CA ALA A 184 -8.62 23.14 4.62
C ALA A 184 -7.43 22.91 5.56
N GLN A 185 -7.21 21.66 5.96
CA GLN A 185 -6.09 21.27 6.82
C GLN A 185 -4.78 21.15 6.04
N HIS A 186 -4.86 20.71 4.78
CA HIS A 186 -3.70 20.40 3.94
C HIS A 186 -3.81 21.08 2.56
N PRO A 187 -3.83 22.43 2.49
CA PRO A 187 -4.13 23.16 1.25
C PRO A 187 -3.05 23.01 0.18
N ILE A 188 -1.81 22.72 0.60
CA ILE A 188 -0.65 22.56 -0.28
C ILE A 188 -0.43 21.10 -0.71
N GLN A 189 -1.31 20.17 -0.32
CA GLN A 189 -1.16 18.75 -0.62
C GLN A 189 -2.30 18.22 -1.50
N TRP A 190 -1.93 17.31 -2.41
CA TRP A 190 -2.86 16.33 -2.97
C TRP A 190 -3.29 15.31 -1.91
N GLY A 191 -4.41 14.63 -2.17
CA GLY A 191 -4.87 13.54 -1.32
C GLY A 191 -4.19 12.21 -1.63
N VAL A 192 -4.18 11.30 -0.66
CA VAL A 192 -3.78 9.91 -0.85
C VAL A 192 -4.90 8.97 -0.41
N LEU A 193 -5.28 8.02 -1.26
CA LEU A 193 -6.25 6.99 -0.92
C LEU A 193 -5.56 5.85 -0.15
N VAL A 194 -6.02 5.53 1.06
CA VAL A 194 -5.37 4.52 1.93
C VAL A 194 -6.36 3.52 2.52
N ASP A 195 -5.83 2.38 2.98
CA ASP A 195 -6.64 1.38 3.68
C ASP A 195 -7.07 1.82 5.07
N LYS A 196 -8.15 1.20 5.55
CA LYS A 196 -8.56 1.31 6.94
C LYS A 196 -7.46 0.85 7.91
N GLY A 197 -6.56 -0.04 7.48
CA GLY A 197 -5.36 -0.45 8.22
C GLY A 197 -4.36 0.68 8.48
N ASN A 198 -4.37 1.75 7.68
CA ASN A 198 -3.40 2.85 7.72
C ASN A 198 -3.87 4.08 8.53
N GLN A 199 -4.99 3.96 9.25
CA GLN A 199 -5.50 5.06 10.08
C GLN A 199 -4.53 5.39 11.24
N GLY A 200 -4.31 6.68 11.45
CA GLY A 200 -3.29 7.23 12.36
C GLY A 200 -2.34 8.24 11.71
N ALA A 201 -2.42 8.46 10.39
CA ALA A 201 -1.58 9.38 9.63
C ALA A 201 -2.24 10.73 9.27
N GLU A 202 -3.48 10.96 9.69
CA GLU A 202 -4.35 12.05 9.21
C GLU A 202 -3.87 13.46 9.64
N GLY A 203 -3.02 13.52 10.66
CA GLY A 203 -2.50 14.79 11.20
C GLY A 203 -1.42 15.44 10.34
N VAL A 204 -0.75 14.68 9.47
CA VAL A 204 0.42 15.15 8.69
C VAL A 204 0.18 15.09 7.18
N ILE A 205 -0.67 14.15 6.74
CA ILE A 205 -0.97 13.95 5.32
C ILE A 205 -2.48 14.03 5.09
N ARG A 206 -2.87 14.55 3.93
CA ARG A 206 -4.24 14.53 3.41
C ARG A 206 -4.71 13.11 3.01
N THR A 207 -5.00 12.26 3.98
CA THR A 207 -5.50 10.90 3.76
C THR A 207 -7.00 10.86 3.41
N ILE A 208 -7.36 10.04 2.42
CA ILE A 208 -8.72 9.70 2.02
C ILE A 208 -8.93 8.22 2.33
N GLN A 209 -9.67 7.93 3.39
CA GLN A 209 -9.70 6.58 3.97
C GLN A 209 -11.11 6.16 4.37
N PRO A 210 -11.46 4.87 4.39
CA PRO A 210 -12.76 4.40 4.85
C PRO A 210 -13.03 4.78 6.32
N LYS A 211 -14.29 5.12 6.66
CA LYS A 211 -14.72 5.35 8.04
C LYS A 211 -14.79 4.03 8.78
N ARG A 212 -14.34 4.00 10.04
CA ARG A 212 -14.52 2.82 10.89
C ARG A 212 -15.91 2.82 11.49
N LYS A 213 -16.47 1.61 11.61
CA LYS A 213 -17.60 1.34 12.47
C LYS A 213 -17.24 1.79 13.91
N PRO A 214 -18.01 2.69 14.53
CA PRO A 214 -17.79 3.05 15.93
C PRO A 214 -18.08 1.85 16.84
N ARG A 215 -17.49 1.83 18.03
CA ARG A 215 -17.69 0.72 18.97
C ARG A 215 -19.15 0.69 19.42
N GLY A 216 -19.85 -0.41 19.14
CA GLY A 216 -21.23 -0.63 19.59
C GLY A 216 -22.31 0.05 18.73
N SER A 217 -21.97 0.62 17.57
CA SER A 217 -22.95 1.18 16.63
C SER A 217 -22.64 0.78 15.19
N GLU A 218 -23.60 0.93 14.28
CA GLU A 218 -23.40 0.71 12.84
C GLU A 218 -22.86 1.98 12.15
N LEU A 219 -22.27 1.79 10.97
CA LEU A 219 -22.00 2.89 10.06
C LEU A 219 -23.31 3.47 9.52
N SER A 220 -23.36 4.79 9.35
CA SER A 220 -24.48 5.41 8.66
C SER A 220 -24.54 4.96 7.19
N HIS A 221 -25.72 5.04 6.56
CA HIS A 221 -25.85 4.75 5.13
C HIS A 221 -24.93 5.64 4.27
N GLN A 222 -24.70 6.89 4.70
CA GLN A 222 -23.80 7.82 4.03
C GLN A 222 -22.34 7.36 4.15
N ASP A 223 -21.91 6.91 5.33
CA ASP A 223 -20.55 6.39 5.52
C ASP A 223 -20.30 5.10 4.75
N VAL A 224 -21.30 4.23 4.67
CA VAL A 224 -21.23 3.01 3.84
C VAL A 224 -21.09 3.37 2.37
N ALA A 225 -21.90 4.30 1.86
CA ALA A 225 -21.80 4.77 0.49
C ALA A 225 -20.42 5.40 0.21
N ARG A 226 -19.92 6.26 1.11
CA ARG A 226 -18.59 6.85 0.99
C ARG A 226 -17.49 5.80 0.98
N ASN A 227 -17.55 4.82 1.89
CA ASN A 227 -16.56 3.74 1.94
C ASN A 227 -16.52 2.92 0.66
N ARG A 228 -17.68 2.69 0.01
CA ARG A 228 -17.73 2.03 -1.31
C ARG A 228 -17.02 2.84 -2.39
N LEU A 229 -17.16 4.17 -2.39
CA LEU A 229 -16.45 5.04 -3.32
C LEU A 229 -14.94 5.01 -3.09
N VAL A 230 -14.50 5.04 -1.83
CA VAL A 230 -13.07 4.94 -1.48
C VAL A 230 -12.51 3.60 -1.96
N SER A 231 -13.17 2.48 -1.66
CA SER A 231 -12.74 1.16 -2.16
C SER A 231 -12.75 1.09 -3.70
N SER A 232 -13.75 1.68 -4.35
CA SER A 232 -13.84 1.65 -5.82
C SER A 232 -12.68 2.37 -6.51
N ASP A 233 -12.14 3.45 -5.94
CA ASP A 233 -10.96 4.11 -6.50
C ASP A 233 -9.66 3.40 -6.07
N ARG A 234 -9.64 2.80 -4.87
CA ARG A 234 -8.50 2.03 -4.35
C ARG A 234 -8.27 0.68 -5.00
N VAL A 235 -9.29 0.06 -5.60
CA VAL A 235 -9.16 -1.23 -6.30
C VAL A 235 -8.02 -1.24 -7.32
N LEU A 236 -7.62 -0.07 -7.80
CA LEU A 236 -6.49 0.12 -8.70
C LEU A 236 -5.13 -0.32 -8.12
N VAL A 237 -4.86 -0.07 -6.83
CA VAL A 237 -3.63 -0.58 -6.17
C VAL A 237 -3.75 -2.07 -5.85
N GLU A 238 -4.96 -2.55 -5.53
CA GLU A 238 -5.22 -3.97 -5.31
C GLU A 238 -4.96 -4.77 -6.61
N ASN A 239 -5.45 -4.29 -7.75
CA ASN A 239 -5.23 -4.89 -9.06
C ASN A 239 -3.75 -4.90 -9.48
N PHE A 240 -2.95 -3.94 -9.03
CA PHE A 240 -1.52 -3.92 -9.34
C PHE A 240 -0.78 -5.08 -8.68
N PHE A 241 -1.27 -5.55 -7.54
CA PHE A 241 -0.66 -6.66 -6.81
C PHE A 241 -0.99 -8.05 -7.35
N GLY A 242 -1.92 -8.18 -8.31
CA GLY A 242 -2.52 -9.46 -8.67
C GLY A 242 -3.60 -9.88 -7.70
#